data_AF-A0A1J4UED2-F1
#
_entry.id   AF-A0A1J4UED2-F1
#
_cell.length_a   1.000
_cell.length_b   1.000
_cell.length_c   1.000
_cell.angle_alpha   90.00
_cell.angle_beta   90.00
_cell.angle_gamma   90.00
#
_symmetry.space_group_name_H-M   'P 1'
#
loop_
_entity.id
_entity.type
_entity.pdbx_description
1 polymer ?
#
loop_
_entity_poly.entity_id
_entity_poly.type
_entity_poly.pdbx_seq_one_letter_code
_entity_poly.pdbx_strand_id
1 'polypeptide(L)'
;MEITGKITGIKYKLFLTDELKQFDECKFDINKVPTACIINDGKYSFAISKWVSPKRTRSYPYERVYNTLNTSKKITVIPIVKDEGAAGDRDFLQWDTVSLMSLLDVYVILAYYNKAEKAGNKITNQKFENKYVLSKIKEIEQYHSSALHWNISELKTNFHNILKKVVLSYGKIEKKTKVPLHGLKGLQNFQDKIGADVSLFMKFSRDKASKAQSREFVTRQPKENLSTLSKAKITITNYLGGNYFFTVDEIIVSKENCF
;
A
#
# COMPACT_ATOMS: atom_id res chain seq x y z
N MET A 1 2.63 -19.48 20.01
CA MET A 1 1.19 -19.22 20.24
C MET A 1 0.56 -18.65 18.98
N GLU A 2 -0.70 -18.98 18.69
CA GLU A 2 -1.48 -18.35 17.62
C GLU A 2 -2.69 -17.62 18.22
N ILE A 3 -2.78 -16.33 17.95
CA ILE A 3 -3.85 -15.43 18.40
C ILE A 3 -4.69 -15.08 17.17
N THR A 4 -6.01 -15.16 17.30
CA THR A 4 -6.92 -14.78 16.22
C THR A 4 -7.86 -13.67 16.68
N GLY A 5 -8.23 -12.79 15.75
CA GLY A 5 -9.12 -11.68 16.00
C GLY A 5 -10.06 -11.44 14.82
N LYS A 6 -11.21 -10.80 15.11
CA LYS A 6 -12.20 -10.43 14.09
C LYS A 6 -12.65 -8.99 14.29
N ILE A 7 -12.53 -8.18 13.24
CA ILE A 7 -13.06 -6.82 13.18
C ILE A 7 -14.44 -6.87 12.53
N THR A 8 -15.47 -6.47 13.27
CA THR A 8 -16.85 -6.33 12.78
C THR A 8 -17.24 -4.87 12.54
N GLY A 9 -16.62 -3.94 13.26
CA GLY A 9 -16.74 -2.50 13.08
C GLY A 9 -15.57 -1.80 13.74
N ILE A 10 -15.27 -0.57 13.30
CA ILE A 10 -14.19 0.23 13.87
C ILE A 10 -14.77 1.54 14.39
N LYS A 11 -14.55 1.80 15.68
CA LYS A 11 -14.86 3.08 16.34
C LYS A 11 -13.60 3.53 17.06
N TYR A 12 -13.07 4.69 16.67
CA TYR A 12 -11.84 5.22 17.23
C TYR A 12 -11.90 6.74 17.29
N LYS A 13 -11.09 7.31 18.18
CA LYS A 13 -10.75 8.73 18.18
C LYS A 13 -9.35 8.87 17.63
N LEU A 14 -9.18 9.80 16.70
CA LEU A 14 -7.86 10.14 16.18
C LEU A 14 -7.10 10.99 17.21
N PHE A 15 -5.85 10.61 17.43
CA PHE A 15 -4.88 11.35 18.25
C PHE A 15 -3.61 11.57 17.45
N LEU A 16 -2.88 12.66 17.73
CA LEU A 16 -1.56 12.95 17.14
C LEU A 16 -1.57 13.00 15.60
N THR A 17 -2.64 13.53 14.99
CA THR A 17 -2.68 13.76 13.54
C THR A 17 -1.99 15.06 13.18
N ASP A 18 -1.25 15.05 12.07
CA ASP A 18 -0.62 16.27 11.54
C ASP A 18 -1.63 17.27 10.99
N GLU A 19 -1.27 18.55 11.03
CA GLU A 19 -1.93 19.59 10.25
C GLU A 19 -1.50 19.49 8.78
N LEU A 20 -2.41 19.04 7.92
CA LEU A 20 -2.12 18.80 6.51
C LEU A 20 -2.04 20.09 5.71
N LYS A 21 -0.93 20.28 5.00
CA LYS A 21 -0.77 21.38 4.03
C LYS A 21 -1.83 21.27 2.93
N GLN A 22 -2.42 22.41 2.57
CA GLN A 22 -3.45 22.50 1.54
C GLN A 22 -2.88 23.00 0.22
N PHE A 23 -3.40 22.49 -0.89
CA PHE A 23 -2.99 22.85 -2.25
C PHE A 23 -4.22 23.05 -3.14
N ASP A 24 -4.18 24.08 -3.98
CA ASP A 24 -5.11 24.19 -5.11
C ASP A 24 -4.81 23.08 -6.11
N GLU A 25 -5.85 22.45 -6.67
CA GLU A 25 -5.71 21.41 -7.69
C GLU A 25 -4.82 21.84 -8.86
N CYS A 26 -4.95 23.09 -9.32
CA CYS A 26 -4.15 23.65 -10.42
C CYS A 26 -2.64 23.66 -10.14
N LYS A 27 -2.23 23.63 -8.86
CA LYS A 27 -0.83 23.63 -8.41
C LYS A 27 -0.37 22.24 -7.94
N PHE A 28 -1.26 21.24 -7.99
CA PHE A 28 -0.96 19.92 -7.45
C PHE A 28 0.00 19.12 -8.35
N ASP A 29 1.09 18.65 -7.74
CA ASP A 29 1.96 17.63 -8.31
C ASP A 29 2.28 16.60 -7.21
N ILE A 30 1.81 15.37 -7.38
CA ILE A 30 2.00 14.26 -6.44
C ILE A 30 3.48 14.05 -6.08
N ASN A 31 4.41 14.45 -6.95
CA ASN A 31 5.85 14.31 -6.74
C ASN A 31 6.48 15.47 -5.97
N LYS A 32 5.79 16.62 -5.82
CA LYS A 32 6.31 17.83 -5.17
C LYS A 32 5.62 18.14 -3.84
N VAL A 33 4.38 17.70 -3.67
CA VAL A 33 3.64 17.86 -2.41
C VAL A 33 4.17 16.94 -1.31
N PRO A 34 3.84 17.18 -0.03
CA PRO A 34 4.15 16.27 1.07
C PRO A 34 3.54 14.86 0.87
N THR A 35 3.87 13.94 1.78
CA THR A 35 3.36 12.57 1.72
C THR A 35 1.90 12.43 2.14
N ALA A 36 1.39 13.41 2.89
CA ALA A 36 -0.02 13.60 3.20
C ALA A 36 -0.35 15.10 3.03
N CYS A 37 -1.47 15.42 2.37
CA CYS A 37 -1.89 16.79 2.11
C CYS A 37 -3.39 16.86 1.81
N ILE A 38 -3.94 18.07 1.73
CA ILE A 38 -5.31 18.33 1.27
C ILE A 38 -5.23 18.97 -0.12
N ILE A 39 -6.04 18.48 -1.05
CA ILE A 39 -6.28 19.14 -2.34
C ILE A 39 -7.67 19.77 -2.30
N ASN A 40 -7.75 21.02 -2.77
CA ASN A 40 -9.01 21.72 -3.00
C ASN A 40 -9.19 21.98 -4.50
N ASP A 41 -10.34 21.61 -5.05
CA ASP A 41 -10.71 21.93 -6.45
C ASP A 41 -11.64 23.15 -6.55
N GLY A 42 -11.87 23.84 -5.43
CA GLY A 42 -12.78 24.98 -5.30
C GLY A 42 -14.19 24.61 -4.82
N LYS A 43 -14.60 23.34 -4.96
CA LYS A 43 -15.91 22.83 -4.50
C LYS A 43 -15.80 21.73 -3.46
N TYR A 44 -14.80 20.86 -3.60
CA TYR A 44 -14.53 19.71 -2.77
C TYR A 44 -13.09 19.74 -2.25
N SER A 45 -12.91 19.13 -1.09
CA SER A 45 -11.61 18.91 -0.46
C SER A 45 -11.36 17.41 -0.34
N PHE A 46 -10.16 16.98 -0.72
CA PHE A 46 -9.74 15.58 -0.63
C PHE A 46 -8.45 15.50 0.19
N ALA A 47 -8.44 14.63 1.20
CA ALA A 47 -7.18 14.30 1.86
C ALA A 47 -6.47 13.21 1.05
N ILE A 48 -5.22 13.47 0.69
CA ILE A 48 -4.39 12.62 -0.17
C ILE A 48 -3.19 12.14 0.62
N SER A 49 -2.98 10.82 0.67
CA SER A 49 -1.73 10.20 1.11
C SER A 49 -1.01 9.50 -0.05
N LYS A 50 0.32 9.41 0.00
CA LYS A 50 1.10 8.71 -1.04
C LYS A 50 2.11 7.71 -0.47
N TRP A 51 2.15 6.53 -1.08
CA TRP A 51 3.04 5.45 -0.71
C TRP A 51 4.29 5.49 -1.59
N VAL A 52 5.46 5.20 -1.00
CA VAL A 52 6.72 5.11 -1.77
C VAL A 52 6.90 3.70 -2.36
N SER A 53 6.47 2.68 -1.62
CA SER A 53 6.47 1.27 -2.05
C SER A 53 5.09 0.67 -1.76
N PRO A 54 4.62 -0.34 -2.50
CA PRO A 54 3.43 -1.10 -2.09
C PRO A 54 3.62 -1.88 -0.78
N LYS A 55 4.86 -2.03 -0.29
CA LYS A 55 5.17 -2.78 0.93
C LYS A 55 4.90 -1.96 2.19
N ARG A 56 4.05 -2.50 3.06
CA ARG A 56 3.56 -1.88 4.30
C ARG A 56 4.64 -1.57 5.35
N THR A 57 5.75 -2.29 5.32
CA THR A 57 6.83 -2.18 6.32
C THR A 57 7.95 -1.22 5.92
N ARG A 58 7.82 -0.51 4.80
CA ARG A 58 8.82 0.46 4.31
C ARG A 58 8.23 1.85 4.29
N SER A 59 8.95 2.85 4.80
CA SER A 59 8.55 4.27 4.73
C SER A 59 7.26 4.64 5.48
N TYR A 60 6.84 3.84 6.45
CA TYR A 60 5.70 4.09 7.35
C TYR A 60 4.41 4.56 6.64
N PRO A 61 3.90 3.83 5.63
CA PRO A 61 2.82 4.30 4.79
C PRO A 61 1.49 4.46 5.53
N TYR A 62 1.30 3.72 6.63
CA TYR A 62 0.09 3.81 7.44
C TYR A 62 0.01 5.07 8.29
N GLU A 63 1.13 5.66 8.67
CA GLU A 63 1.13 6.97 9.34
C GLU A 63 0.56 8.04 8.39
N ARG A 64 0.99 8.03 7.12
CA ARG A 64 0.49 8.94 6.08
C ARG A 64 -1.01 8.79 5.83
N VAL A 65 -1.51 7.55 5.83
CA VAL A 65 -2.96 7.28 5.71
C VAL A 65 -3.67 7.72 6.98
N TYR A 66 -3.10 7.44 8.15
CA TYR A 66 -3.67 7.81 9.44
C TYR A 66 -3.88 9.32 9.57
N ASN A 67 -2.91 10.13 9.12
CA ASN A 67 -3.02 11.59 9.10
C ASN A 67 -4.15 12.13 8.21
N THR A 68 -4.64 11.35 7.23
CA THR A 68 -5.76 11.76 6.36
C THR A 68 -7.12 11.31 6.89
N LEU A 69 -7.17 10.46 7.93
CA LEU A 69 -8.43 9.87 8.42
C LEU A 69 -9.42 10.89 9.02
N ASN A 70 -8.94 12.07 9.39
CA ASN A 70 -9.77 13.17 9.93
C ASN A 70 -10.64 13.86 8.86
N THR A 71 -10.44 13.55 7.58
CA THR A 71 -11.17 14.15 6.46
C THR A 71 -12.24 13.20 5.93
N SER A 72 -13.33 13.73 5.40
CA SER A 72 -14.46 12.94 4.88
C SER A 72 -14.05 12.07 3.69
N LYS A 73 -13.56 12.67 2.60
CA LYS A 73 -13.14 11.95 1.38
C LYS A 73 -11.61 11.79 1.34
N LYS A 74 -11.17 10.53 1.40
CA LYS A 74 -9.77 10.14 1.62
C LYS A 74 -9.25 9.31 0.47
N ILE A 75 -8.13 9.70 -0.11
CA ILE A 75 -7.53 9.00 -1.24
C ILE A 75 -6.09 8.64 -0.89
N THR A 76 -5.67 7.43 -1.24
CA THR A 76 -4.27 7.03 -1.17
C THR A 76 -3.74 6.61 -2.53
N VAL A 77 -2.56 7.09 -2.88
CA VAL A 77 -1.86 6.74 -4.13
C VAL A 77 -0.81 5.67 -3.81
N ILE A 78 -0.96 4.48 -4.41
CA ILE A 78 -0.10 3.32 -4.14
C ILE A 78 0.51 2.81 -5.45
N PRO A 79 1.85 2.70 -5.58
CA PRO A 79 2.45 2.07 -6.74
C PRO A 79 2.16 0.56 -6.70
N ILE A 80 1.69 -0.04 -7.79
CA ILE A 80 1.42 -1.48 -7.80
C ILE A 80 2.69 -2.33 -7.74
N VAL A 81 3.82 -1.76 -8.18
CA VAL A 81 5.15 -2.35 -8.13
C VAL A 81 6.16 -1.25 -7.82
N LYS A 82 7.14 -1.50 -6.96
CA LYS A 82 8.36 -0.69 -6.85
C LYS A 82 9.57 -1.57 -7.15
N ASP A 83 10.30 -1.24 -8.20
CA ASP A 83 11.53 -1.93 -8.61
C ASP A 83 12.71 -0.96 -8.38
N GLU A 84 13.74 -1.42 -7.68
CA GLU A 84 14.95 -0.63 -7.40
C GLU A 84 16.13 -1.03 -8.30
N GLY A 85 15.91 -1.88 -9.30
CA GLY A 85 16.97 -2.47 -10.11
C GLY A 85 17.27 -3.90 -9.68
N ALA A 86 17.91 -4.68 -10.56
CA ALA A 86 18.22 -6.09 -10.33
C ALA A 86 19.11 -6.33 -9.09
N ALA A 87 19.86 -5.33 -8.66
CA ALA A 87 20.67 -5.35 -7.44
C ALA A 87 19.91 -4.85 -6.19
N GLY A 88 18.67 -4.39 -6.35
CA GLY A 88 17.82 -3.83 -5.30
C GLY A 88 16.58 -4.65 -5.02
N ASP A 89 15.64 -4.07 -4.28
CA ASP A 89 14.39 -4.74 -3.93
C ASP A 89 13.34 -4.62 -5.05
N ARG A 90 12.43 -5.60 -5.07
CA ARG A 90 11.22 -5.58 -5.89
C ARG A 90 9.98 -5.87 -5.06
N ASP A 91 9.21 -4.81 -4.79
CA ASP A 91 8.00 -4.87 -4.00
C ASP A 91 6.75 -4.90 -4.90
N PHE A 92 5.74 -5.66 -4.48
CA PHE A 92 4.46 -5.82 -5.18
C PHE A 92 3.29 -5.51 -4.26
N LEU A 93 2.21 -4.96 -4.80
CA LEU A 93 0.95 -4.77 -4.08
C LEU A 93 0.39 -6.10 -3.58
N GLN A 94 -0.19 -6.07 -2.38
CA GLN A 94 -0.87 -7.21 -1.76
C GLN A 94 -2.37 -6.90 -1.60
N TRP A 95 -3.20 -7.93 -1.70
CA TRP A 95 -4.66 -7.82 -1.52
C TRP A 95 -5.04 -7.17 -0.20
N ASP A 96 -4.45 -7.62 0.90
CA ASP A 96 -4.83 -7.16 2.24
C ASP A 96 -4.48 -5.68 2.47
N THR A 97 -3.56 -5.10 1.68
CA THR A 97 -3.34 -3.65 1.64
C THR A 97 -4.58 -2.93 1.12
N VAL A 98 -5.14 -3.36 -0.02
CA VAL A 98 -6.35 -2.75 -0.60
C VAL A 98 -7.56 -3.01 0.29
N SER A 99 -7.68 -4.21 0.85
CA SER A 99 -8.77 -4.55 1.78
C SER A 99 -8.76 -3.67 3.03
N LEU A 100 -7.59 -3.37 3.60
CA LEU A 100 -7.48 -2.43 4.73
C LEU A 100 -7.90 -1.01 4.34
N MET A 101 -7.52 -0.52 3.15
CA MET A 101 -7.95 0.80 2.69
C MET A 101 -9.47 0.86 2.54
N SER A 102 -10.10 -0.20 2.02
CA SER A 102 -11.57 -0.31 1.97
C SER A 102 -12.20 -0.31 3.36
N LEU A 103 -11.61 -1.01 4.33
CA LEU A 103 -12.09 -1.04 5.72
C LEU A 103 -12.05 0.34 6.40
N LEU A 104 -11.06 1.17 6.05
CA LEU A 104 -10.87 2.53 6.56
C LEU A 104 -11.61 3.60 5.73
N ASP A 105 -12.41 3.18 4.75
CA ASP A 105 -13.09 4.05 3.78
C ASP A 105 -12.13 5.02 3.05
N VAL A 106 -11.01 4.45 2.56
CA VAL A 106 -9.97 5.15 1.78
C VAL A 106 -9.97 4.63 0.35
N TYR A 107 -10.17 5.54 -0.60
CA TYR A 107 -10.12 5.26 -2.04
C TYR A 107 -8.67 5.05 -2.48
N VAL A 108 -8.39 3.96 -3.19
CA VAL A 108 -7.05 3.61 -3.67
C VAL A 108 -6.90 4.00 -5.13
N ILE A 109 -5.87 4.78 -5.43
CA ILE A 109 -5.38 4.98 -6.79
C ILE A 109 -4.21 4.01 -7.01
N LEU A 110 -4.41 3.04 -7.89
CA LEU A 110 -3.38 2.10 -8.33
C LEU A 110 -2.45 2.80 -9.33
N ALA A 111 -1.28 3.22 -8.87
CA ALA A 111 -0.36 4.03 -9.65
C ALA A 111 0.88 3.26 -10.11
N TYR A 112 1.71 3.94 -10.90
CA TYR A 112 2.98 3.42 -11.41
C TYR A 112 4.01 4.55 -11.51
N TYR A 113 5.28 4.16 -11.45
CA TYR A 113 6.40 5.07 -11.65
C TYR A 113 6.79 5.14 -13.12
N ASN A 114 6.95 6.35 -13.65
CA ASN A 114 7.31 6.60 -15.04
C ASN A 114 8.71 7.21 -15.23
N LYS A 115 9.33 7.67 -14.14
CA LYS A 115 10.68 8.24 -14.11
C LYS A 115 11.41 7.75 -12.86
N ALA A 116 12.73 7.66 -12.94
CA ALA A 116 13.62 7.38 -11.82
C ALA A 116 15.01 7.93 -12.13
N GLU A 117 15.87 7.96 -11.13
CA GLU A 117 17.27 8.40 -11.20
C GLU A 117 18.21 7.24 -10.87
N LYS A 118 19.41 7.24 -11.46
CA LYS A 118 20.43 6.24 -11.18
C LYS A 118 21.07 6.50 -9.82
N ALA A 119 21.24 5.45 -9.03
CA ALA A 119 22.01 5.46 -7.79
C ALA A 119 22.91 4.20 -7.74
N GLY A 120 24.14 4.33 -8.22
CA GLY A 120 25.05 3.19 -8.37
C GLY A 120 24.47 2.13 -9.32
N ASN A 121 24.27 0.92 -8.81
CA ASN A 121 23.69 -0.22 -9.54
C ASN A 121 22.17 -0.36 -9.29
N LYS A 122 21.54 0.66 -8.70
CA LYS A 122 20.10 0.73 -8.39
C LYS A 122 19.46 1.97 -9.01
N ILE A 123 18.14 2.04 -8.93
CA ILE A 123 17.37 3.26 -9.19
C ILE A 123 16.71 3.80 -7.92
N THR A 124 16.64 5.12 -7.83
CA THR A 124 16.02 5.86 -6.73
C THR A 124 15.17 7.01 -7.28
N ASN A 125 14.57 7.82 -6.38
CA ASN A 125 13.78 8.99 -6.72
C ASN A 125 12.72 8.70 -7.80
N GLN A 126 12.07 7.52 -7.69
CA GLN A 126 11.00 7.14 -8.60
C GLN A 126 9.84 8.15 -8.50
N LYS A 127 9.33 8.61 -9.65
CA LYS A 127 8.26 9.63 -9.75
C LYS A 127 7.02 9.05 -10.41
N PHE A 128 5.87 9.33 -9.83
CA PHE A 128 4.57 8.93 -10.35
C PHE A 128 4.23 9.73 -11.61
N GLU A 129 3.45 9.11 -12.50
CA GLU A 129 2.79 9.83 -13.59
C GLU A 129 1.69 10.75 -13.00
N ASN A 130 1.98 12.05 -12.87
CA ASN A 130 1.10 13.01 -12.19
C ASN A 130 -0.24 13.23 -12.91
N LYS A 131 -0.26 13.27 -14.25
CA LYS A 131 -1.50 13.46 -15.02
C LYS A 131 -2.46 12.30 -14.82
N TYR A 132 -1.95 11.08 -14.75
CA TYR A 132 -2.73 9.90 -14.43
C TYR A 132 -3.29 9.96 -13.00
N VAL A 133 -2.48 10.36 -12.02
CA VAL A 133 -2.98 10.51 -10.63
C VAL A 133 -4.10 11.54 -10.56
N LEU A 134 -3.91 12.71 -11.18
CA LEU A 134 -4.94 13.76 -11.26
C LEU A 134 -6.22 13.26 -11.95
N SER A 135 -6.12 12.51 -13.05
CA SER A 135 -7.30 11.97 -13.72
C SER A 135 -8.09 11.02 -12.82
N LYS A 136 -7.41 10.16 -12.05
CA LYS A 136 -8.06 9.26 -11.09
C LYS A 136 -8.68 9.99 -9.90
N ILE A 137 -8.08 11.09 -9.45
CA ILE A 137 -8.70 11.96 -8.43
C ILE A 137 -10.03 12.53 -8.96
N LYS A 138 -10.06 13.02 -10.21
CA LYS A 138 -11.28 13.48 -10.87
C LYS A 138 -12.34 12.39 -11.06
N GLU A 139 -11.92 11.17 -11.39
CA GLU A 139 -12.85 10.04 -11.44
C GLU A 139 -13.44 9.74 -10.05
N ILE A 140 -12.64 9.77 -8.99
CA ILE A 140 -13.11 9.57 -7.61
C ILE A 140 -14.02 10.72 -7.15
N GLU A 141 -13.76 11.96 -7.55
CA GLU A 141 -14.64 13.11 -7.29
C GLU A 141 -16.08 12.79 -7.70
N GLN A 142 -16.27 12.25 -8.91
CA GLN A 142 -17.57 11.87 -9.49
C GLN A 142 -18.07 10.49 -9.06
N TYR A 143 -17.31 9.77 -8.22
CA TYR A 143 -17.69 8.46 -7.72
C TYR A 143 -18.51 8.58 -6.43
N HIS A 144 -19.76 8.12 -6.49
CA HIS A 144 -20.73 8.25 -5.39
C HIS A 144 -20.83 7.02 -4.49
N SER A 145 -20.33 5.85 -4.93
CA SER A 145 -20.28 4.66 -4.09
C SER A 145 -19.07 4.69 -3.13
N SER A 146 -19.09 3.84 -2.11
CA SER A 146 -18.04 3.77 -1.07
C SER A 146 -16.65 3.43 -1.63
N ALA A 147 -15.60 3.67 -0.83
CA ALA A 147 -14.23 3.26 -1.18
C ALA A 147 -14.09 1.76 -1.48
N LEU A 148 -14.84 0.88 -0.80
CA LEU A 148 -14.86 -0.56 -1.08
C LEU A 148 -15.21 -0.85 -2.55
N HIS A 149 -16.34 -0.32 -3.03
CA HIS A 149 -16.80 -0.52 -4.40
C HIS A 149 -15.81 0.03 -5.42
N TRP A 150 -15.24 1.22 -5.17
CA TRP A 150 -14.18 1.78 -6.01
C TRP A 150 -12.96 0.86 -6.08
N ASN A 151 -12.42 0.46 -4.92
CA ASN A 151 -11.21 -0.34 -4.81
C ASN A 151 -11.34 -1.70 -5.52
N ILE A 152 -12.49 -2.36 -5.38
CA ILE A 152 -12.78 -3.61 -6.08
C ILE A 152 -12.91 -3.38 -7.59
N SER A 153 -13.59 -2.31 -8.01
CA SER A 153 -13.71 -1.94 -9.42
C SER A 153 -12.35 -1.68 -10.06
N GLU A 154 -11.46 -0.93 -9.39
CA GLU A 154 -10.11 -0.64 -9.85
C GLU A 154 -9.27 -1.91 -10.04
N LEU A 155 -9.36 -2.85 -9.11
CA LEU A 155 -8.67 -4.15 -9.22
C LEU A 155 -9.19 -4.97 -10.40
N LYS A 156 -10.50 -4.97 -10.65
CA LYS A 156 -11.10 -5.75 -11.75
C LYS A 156 -10.86 -5.13 -13.13
N THR A 157 -11.01 -3.81 -13.24
CA THR A 157 -11.11 -3.13 -14.53
C THR A 157 -9.83 -2.42 -14.95
N ASN A 158 -9.07 -1.86 -14.00
CA ASN A 158 -7.94 -1.00 -14.30
C ASN A 158 -6.57 -1.69 -14.09
N PHE A 159 -6.50 -2.70 -13.22
CA PHE A 159 -5.25 -3.32 -12.80
C PHE A 159 -4.36 -3.78 -13.97
N HIS A 160 -4.93 -4.46 -14.96
CA HIS A 160 -4.20 -4.90 -16.15
C HIS A 160 -3.63 -3.74 -16.96
N ASN A 161 -4.39 -2.65 -17.10
CA ASN A 161 -3.95 -1.47 -17.81
C ASN A 161 -2.75 -0.82 -17.08
N ILE A 162 -2.83 -0.72 -15.76
CA ILE A 162 -1.71 -0.21 -14.95
C ILE A 162 -0.49 -1.10 -15.03
N LEU A 163 -0.66 -2.42 -15.05
CA LEU A 163 0.47 -3.33 -15.19
C LEU A 163 1.16 -3.19 -16.56
N LYS A 164 0.41 -3.02 -17.65
CA LYS A 164 0.97 -2.67 -18.97
C LYS A 164 1.78 -1.37 -18.91
N LYS A 165 1.25 -0.34 -18.22
CA LYS A 165 1.96 0.93 -18.01
C LYS A 165 3.23 0.76 -17.17
N VAL A 166 3.24 -0.12 -16.17
CA VAL A 166 4.46 -0.48 -15.40
C VAL A 166 5.52 -1.09 -16.31
N VAL A 167 5.17 -2.12 -17.09
CA VAL A 167 6.11 -2.80 -18.00
C VAL A 167 6.75 -1.80 -18.97
N LEU A 168 5.92 -0.97 -19.62
CA LEU A 168 6.40 0.05 -20.55
C LEU A 168 7.28 1.10 -19.87
N SER A 169 6.89 1.55 -18.67
CA SER A 169 7.63 2.58 -17.94
C SER A 169 8.97 2.08 -17.42
N TYR A 170 9.02 0.85 -16.91
CA TYR A 170 10.26 0.24 -16.42
C TYR A 170 11.24 -0.04 -17.56
N GLY A 171 10.77 -0.47 -18.73
CA GLY A 171 11.63 -0.55 -19.91
C GLY A 171 12.23 0.81 -20.33
N LYS A 172 11.47 1.91 -20.19
CA LYS A 172 11.98 3.27 -20.42
C LYS A 172 12.98 3.70 -19.36
N ILE A 173 12.72 3.41 -18.09
CA ILE A 173 13.60 3.74 -16.96
C ILE A 173 14.93 2.99 -17.08
N GLU A 174 14.90 1.69 -17.36
CA GLU A 174 16.08 0.86 -17.58
C GLU A 174 16.97 1.44 -18.70
N LYS A 175 16.38 1.74 -19.87
CA LYS A 175 17.08 2.38 -20.99
C LYS A 175 17.69 3.73 -20.61
N LYS A 176 16.94 4.58 -19.91
CA LYS A 176 17.39 5.94 -19.54
C LYS A 176 18.50 5.91 -18.49
N THR A 177 18.36 5.06 -17.48
CA THR A 177 19.29 5.00 -16.33
C THR A 177 20.48 4.09 -16.59
N LYS A 178 20.40 3.20 -17.59
CA LYS A 178 21.35 2.11 -17.85
C LYS A 178 21.54 1.20 -16.63
N VAL A 179 20.53 1.11 -15.77
CA VAL A 179 20.50 0.20 -14.61
C VAL A 179 19.58 -0.96 -14.97
N PRO A 180 20.08 -2.21 -14.97
CA PRO A 180 19.24 -3.36 -15.25
C PRO A 180 18.16 -3.50 -14.17
N LEU A 181 16.92 -3.73 -14.57
CA LEU A 181 15.80 -4.01 -13.69
C LEU A 181 15.55 -5.51 -13.59
N HIS A 182 14.71 -5.92 -12.64
CA HIS A 182 14.31 -7.32 -12.55
C HIS A 182 13.54 -7.77 -13.79
N GLY A 183 13.83 -9.00 -14.25
CA GLY A 183 13.21 -9.58 -15.44
C GLY A 183 11.68 -9.61 -15.41
N LEU A 184 11.09 -9.68 -16.61
CA LEU A 184 9.65 -9.59 -16.83
C LEU A 184 8.85 -10.75 -16.22
N LYS A 185 9.47 -11.92 -16.00
CA LYS A 185 8.80 -13.10 -15.43
C LYS A 185 8.10 -12.81 -14.10
N GLY A 186 8.68 -11.96 -13.26
CA GLY A 186 8.04 -11.54 -12.00
C GLY A 186 6.78 -10.70 -12.21
N LEU A 187 6.77 -9.81 -13.21
CA LEU A 187 5.59 -9.02 -13.58
C LEU A 187 4.53 -9.87 -14.27
N GLN A 188 4.94 -10.82 -15.10
CA GLN A 188 4.03 -11.74 -15.77
C GLN A 188 3.33 -12.66 -14.76
N ASN A 189 4.09 -13.25 -13.83
CA ASN A 189 3.50 -14.00 -12.72
C ASN A 189 2.53 -13.15 -11.87
N PHE A 190 2.83 -11.86 -11.72
CA PHE A 190 1.95 -10.91 -11.03
C PHE A 190 0.69 -10.63 -11.86
N GLN A 191 0.80 -10.52 -13.19
CA GLN A 191 -0.32 -10.41 -14.11
C GLN A 191 -1.22 -11.64 -14.05
N ASP A 192 -0.66 -12.83 -14.23
CA ASP A 192 -1.43 -14.07 -14.39
C ASP A 192 -2.19 -14.44 -13.12
N LYS A 193 -1.59 -14.18 -11.94
CA LYS A 193 -2.18 -14.52 -10.65
C LYS A 193 -3.18 -13.51 -10.12
N ILE A 194 -3.20 -12.29 -10.66
CA ILE A 194 -4.01 -11.18 -10.15
C ILE A 194 -5.04 -10.71 -11.16
N GLY A 195 -4.66 -10.71 -12.43
CA GLY A 195 -5.50 -10.29 -13.52
C GLY A 195 -6.71 -11.18 -13.75
N ALA A 196 -6.57 -12.50 -13.56
CA ALA A 196 -7.65 -13.43 -13.89
C ALA A 196 -8.85 -13.36 -12.93
N ASP A 197 -8.61 -13.22 -11.62
CA ASP A 197 -9.67 -13.20 -10.60
C ASP A 197 -9.15 -12.55 -9.30
N VAL A 198 -9.98 -11.71 -8.68
CA VAL A 198 -9.74 -11.13 -7.35
C VAL A 198 -9.52 -12.23 -6.30
N SER A 199 -10.21 -13.38 -6.42
CA SER A 199 -10.04 -14.51 -5.51
C SER A 199 -8.63 -15.11 -5.57
N LEU A 200 -8.05 -15.19 -6.78
CA LEU A 200 -6.68 -15.66 -7.00
C LEU A 200 -5.65 -14.68 -6.44
N PHE A 201 -5.87 -13.37 -6.61
CA PHE A 201 -5.02 -12.35 -6.00
C PHE A 201 -5.01 -12.45 -4.48
N MET A 202 -6.19 -12.62 -3.89
CA MET A 202 -6.37 -12.77 -2.45
C MET A 202 -5.62 -14.01 -1.93
N LYS A 203 -5.82 -15.19 -2.54
CA LYS A 203 -5.11 -16.42 -2.16
C LYS A 203 -3.60 -16.26 -2.28
N PHE A 204 -3.12 -15.76 -3.42
CA PHE A 204 -1.69 -15.55 -3.65
C PHE A 204 -1.05 -14.58 -2.65
N SER A 205 -1.75 -13.50 -2.30
CA SER A 205 -1.28 -12.52 -1.32
C SER A 205 -1.18 -13.11 0.08
N ARG A 206 -2.21 -13.86 0.50
CA ARG A 206 -2.29 -14.47 1.82
C ARG A 206 -1.26 -15.59 2.01
N ASP A 207 -1.02 -16.40 0.98
CA ASP A 207 0.04 -17.42 1.00
C ASP A 207 1.41 -16.78 1.24
N LYS A 208 1.69 -15.65 0.59
CA LYS A 208 2.94 -14.89 0.80
C LYS A 208 3.01 -14.30 2.20
N ALA A 209 1.92 -13.73 2.70
CA ALA A 209 1.86 -13.11 4.02
C ALA A 209 2.03 -14.15 5.15
N SER A 210 1.33 -15.28 5.09
CA SER A 210 1.46 -16.39 6.03
C SER A 210 2.88 -16.99 6.05
N LYS A 211 3.50 -17.16 4.87
CA LYS A 211 4.90 -17.59 4.78
C LYS A 211 5.87 -16.57 5.37
N ALA A 212 5.61 -15.28 5.19
CA ALA A 212 6.44 -14.22 5.80
C ALA A 212 6.30 -14.22 7.33
N GLN A 213 5.08 -14.29 7.85
CA GLN A 213 4.79 -14.41 9.28
C GLN A 213 5.49 -15.63 9.89
N SER A 214 5.45 -16.78 9.21
CA SER A 214 6.10 -18.00 9.71
C SER A 214 7.63 -17.89 9.73
N ARG A 215 8.24 -17.17 8.77
CA ARG A 215 9.68 -16.89 8.81
C ARG A 215 10.04 -15.92 9.94
N GLU A 216 9.27 -14.85 10.12
CA GLU A 216 9.53 -13.85 11.17
C GLU A 216 9.29 -14.40 12.58
N PHE A 217 8.35 -15.34 12.71
CA PHE A 217 8.07 -15.99 14.00
C PHE A 217 9.28 -16.74 14.56
N VAL A 218 10.20 -17.22 13.71
CA VAL A 218 11.39 -17.97 14.14
C VAL A 218 12.65 -17.10 14.21
N THR A 219 12.60 -15.84 13.81
CA THR A 219 13.73 -14.91 13.96
C THR A 219 13.84 -14.45 15.41
N ARG A 220 15.00 -13.90 15.78
CA ARG A 220 15.18 -13.16 17.03
C ARG A 220 16.02 -11.93 16.70
N GLN A 221 15.56 -10.74 17.12
CA GLN A 221 16.33 -9.52 16.96
C GLN A 221 17.18 -9.30 18.23
N PRO A 222 18.50 -9.52 18.21
CA PRO A 222 19.35 -9.39 19.40
C PRO A 222 19.40 -7.97 19.98
N LYS A 223 18.92 -6.96 19.25
CA LYS A 223 18.88 -5.55 19.68
C LYS A 223 17.61 -5.16 20.43
N GLU A 224 16.62 -6.05 20.51
CA GLU A 224 15.40 -5.80 21.27
C GLU A 224 15.61 -6.17 22.74
N ASN A 225 15.22 -5.26 23.63
CA ASN A 225 15.23 -5.50 25.07
C ASN A 225 13.84 -5.99 25.50
N LEU A 226 13.65 -7.30 25.47
CA LEU A 226 12.38 -7.96 25.79
C LEU A 226 12.46 -8.60 27.17
N SER A 227 11.36 -8.56 27.92
CA SER A 227 11.27 -9.17 29.27
C SER A 227 11.24 -10.71 29.20
N THR A 228 10.81 -11.24 28.06
CA THR A 228 10.62 -12.64 27.73
C THR A 228 10.99 -12.89 26.27
N LEU A 229 11.09 -14.16 25.88
CA LEU A 229 11.30 -14.56 24.47
C LEU A 229 10.04 -15.19 23.86
N SER A 230 8.88 -14.88 24.42
CA SER A 230 7.61 -15.45 23.97
C SER A 230 7.15 -14.74 22.70
N LYS A 231 7.20 -15.44 21.56
CA LYS A 231 6.63 -14.93 20.32
C LYS A 231 5.22 -15.45 20.07
N ALA A 232 4.43 -14.67 19.36
CA ALA A 232 3.14 -15.12 18.85
C ALA A 232 2.89 -14.68 17.40
N LYS A 233 2.08 -15.48 16.73
CA LYS A 233 1.45 -15.10 15.46
C LYS A 233 0.09 -14.52 15.78
N ILE A 234 -0.23 -13.37 15.18
CA ILE A 234 -1.57 -12.76 15.27
C ILE A 234 -2.18 -12.75 13.88
N THR A 235 -3.39 -13.27 13.76
CA THR A 235 -4.17 -13.25 12.51
C THR A 235 -5.48 -12.55 12.76
N ILE A 236 -5.68 -11.39 12.12
CA ILE A 236 -6.90 -10.58 12.26
C ILE A 236 -7.69 -10.62 10.95
N THR A 237 -8.95 -10.98 11.03
CA THR A 237 -9.88 -10.95 9.89
C THR A 237 -10.83 -9.76 10.00
N ASN A 238 -11.35 -9.28 8.87
CA ASN A 238 -12.44 -8.29 8.88
C ASN A 238 -13.67 -8.82 8.11
N TYR A 239 -14.83 -8.21 8.33
CA TYR A 239 -16.09 -8.57 7.68
C TYR A 239 -16.13 -8.28 6.16
N LEU A 240 -15.20 -7.49 5.64
CA LEU A 240 -15.03 -7.17 4.21
C LEU A 240 -14.06 -8.12 3.47
N GLY A 241 -13.62 -9.20 4.12
CA GLY A 241 -12.73 -10.20 3.52
C GLY A 241 -11.23 -9.84 3.56
N GLY A 242 -10.79 -8.98 4.49
CA GLY A 242 -9.38 -8.77 4.79
C GLY A 242 -8.83 -9.83 5.74
N ASN A 243 -7.56 -10.23 5.56
CA ASN A 243 -6.86 -11.16 6.45
C ASN A 243 -5.42 -10.67 6.73
N TYR A 244 -5.17 -10.24 7.96
CA TYR A 244 -3.95 -9.56 8.34
C TYR A 244 -3.08 -10.46 9.22
N PHE A 245 -1.89 -10.78 8.70
CA PHE A 245 -0.90 -11.60 9.39
C PHE A 245 0.15 -10.71 10.03
N PHE A 246 0.29 -10.82 11.34
CA PHE A 246 1.28 -10.11 12.15
C PHE A 246 2.09 -11.09 13.01
N THR A 247 3.28 -10.68 13.39
CA THR A 247 4.10 -11.32 14.41
C THR A 247 4.33 -10.34 15.53
N VAL A 248 4.37 -10.83 16.76
CA VAL A 248 4.77 -10.07 17.95
C VAL A 248 5.95 -10.77 18.60
N ASP A 249 6.92 -9.97 19.02
CA ASP A 249 8.20 -10.44 19.54
C ASP A 249 8.14 -10.76 21.05
N GLU A 250 7.12 -10.24 21.74
CA GLU A 250 6.82 -10.49 23.15
C GLU A 250 5.31 -10.60 23.37
N ILE A 251 4.90 -11.44 24.32
CA ILE A 251 3.51 -11.56 24.79
C ILE A 251 3.51 -11.76 26.31
N ILE A 252 2.51 -11.21 27.00
CA ILE A 252 2.32 -11.43 28.43
C ILE A 252 0.90 -11.95 28.64
N VAL A 253 0.80 -13.22 29.05
CA VAL A 253 -0.48 -13.82 29.40
C VAL A 253 -0.69 -13.68 30.91
N SER A 254 -1.74 -12.96 31.31
CA SER A 254 -2.12 -12.73 32.69
C SER A 254 -3.59 -13.05 32.90
N LYS A 255 -3.87 -14.16 33.60
CA LYS A 255 -5.22 -14.70 33.83
C LYS A 255 -5.98 -14.88 32.51
N GLU A 256 -6.98 -14.05 32.27
CA GLU A 256 -7.85 -14.06 31.08
C GLU A 256 -7.38 -13.09 29.97
N ASN A 257 -6.32 -12.32 30.22
CA ASN A 257 -5.83 -11.30 29.30
C ASN A 257 -4.52 -11.73 28.64
N CYS A 258 -4.39 -11.41 27.35
CA CYS A 258 -3.14 -11.48 26.60
C CYS A 258 -2.75 -10.05 26.21
N PHE A 259 -1.58 -9.61 26.66
CA PHE A 259 -0.97 -8.33 26.31
C PHE A 259 0.15 -8.57 25.28
#